data_AF-A0A963E316-F1
#
_entry.id   AF-A0A963E316-F1
#
_cell.length_a   1.000
_cell.length_b   1.000
_cell.length_c   1.000
_cell.angle_alpha   90.00
_cell.angle_beta   90.00
_cell.angle_gamma   90.00
#
_symmetry.space_group_name_H-M   'P 1'
#
loop_
_entity.id
_entity.type
_entity.pdbx_description
1 polymer ?
#
loop_
_entity_poly.entity_id
_entity_poly.type
_entity_poly.pdbx_seq_one_letter_code
_entity_poly.pdbx_strand_id
1 'polypeptide(L)'
;MKKGRAGDESVWWVNSRHMLKAYIKHIEMLKHGCNEDDPVYQWCKQQGIVRVEIELKRRLLNDLDMVEIGQISDEKLVKVFHDQTEIFNAVDRSDEPDILDQIPPRSRVHAAAWMAGEDLKNLMSRATFFRHQKVLREYGIDIGEPRNVEKFPVKVRIVEMKPVSMPDWYSLEDDIEHLKVVGE
;
A
#
# COMPACT_ATOMS: atom_id res chain seq x y z
N MET A 1 3.52 3.24 -11.91
CA MET A 1 4.24 3.63 -10.68
C MET A 1 5.62 4.13 -11.07
N LYS A 2 6.00 5.34 -10.70
CA LYS A 2 7.36 5.85 -10.93
C LYS A 2 8.06 6.01 -9.58
N LYS A 3 9.35 5.71 -9.50
CA LYS A 3 10.16 6.10 -8.35
C LYS A 3 10.13 7.62 -8.25
N GLY A 4 9.86 8.15 -7.06
CA GLY A 4 9.86 9.60 -6.86
C GLY A 4 11.26 10.19 -6.97
N ARG A 5 11.36 11.53 -6.99
CA ARG A 5 12.65 12.24 -6.99
C ARG A 5 13.54 11.86 -5.80
N ALA A 6 12.95 11.35 -4.72
CA ALA A 6 13.64 10.92 -3.51
C ALA A 6 14.18 9.47 -3.57
N GLY A 7 14.09 8.77 -4.71
CA GLY A 7 14.60 7.40 -4.85
C GLY A 7 13.65 6.34 -4.28
N ASP A 8 14.21 5.26 -3.73
CA ASP A 8 13.47 4.07 -3.24
C ASP A 8 12.58 4.34 -2.01
N GLU A 9 12.67 5.53 -1.43
CA GLU A 9 11.96 5.96 -0.22
C GLU A 9 10.64 6.70 -0.52
N SER A 10 10.27 6.80 -1.80
CA SER A 10 9.06 7.48 -2.24
C SER A 10 8.43 6.81 -3.46
N VAL A 11 7.11 6.76 -3.48
CA VAL A 11 6.32 6.19 -4.57
C VAL A 11 5.27 7.20 -5.03
N TRP A 12 5.24 7.45 -6.34
CA TRP A 12 4.31 8.42 -6.93
C TRP A 12 3.37 7.73 -7.93
N TRP A 13 2.08 8.05 -7.81
CA TRP A 13 1.03 7.70 -8.76
C TRP A 13 0.54 8.99 -9.41
N VAL A 14 0.77 9.14 -10.71
CA VAL A 14 0.49 10.38 -11.44
C VAL A 14 -0.43 10.06 -12.61
N ASN A 15 -1.50 10.84 -12.74
CA ASN A 15 -2.34 10.86 -13.94
C ASN A 15 -2.59 12.32 -14.37
N SER A 16 -3.51 12.53 -15.31
CA SER A 16 -3.83 13.88 -15.81
C SER A 16 -4.63 14.75 -14.83
N ARG A 17 -5.23 14.16 -13.79
CA ARG A 17 -6.16 14.80 -12.85
C ARG A 17 -5.54 15.04 -11.47
N HIS A 18 -4.66 14.18 -10.99
CA HIS A 18 -3.99 14.31 -9.70
C HIS A 18 -2.61 13.66 -9.70
N MET A 19 -1.85 13.93 -8.64
CA MET A 19 -0.65 13.19 -8.26
C MET A 19 -0.76 12.79 -6.80
N LEU A 20 -0.63 11.49 -6.54
CA LEU A 20 -0.58 10.91 -5.21
C LEU A 20 0.86 10.53 -4.90
N LYS A 21 1.35 10.89 -3.72
CA LYS A 21 2.70 10.58 -3.28
C LYS A 21 2.64 9.92 -1.91
N ALA A 22 3.43 8.86 -1.74
CA ALA A 22 3.76 8.31 -0.44
C ALA A 22 5.27 8.40 -0.24
N TYR A 23 5.72 8.91 0.90
CA TYR A 23 7.15 9.04 1.21
C TYR A 23 7.44 8.97 2.70
N ILE A 24 8.64 8.49 3.04
CA ILE A 24 9.13 8.46 4.42
C ILE A 24 9.47 9.89 4.85
N LYS A 25 8.73 10.43 5.82
CA LYS A 25 8.75 11.88 6.11
C LYS A 25 10.09 12.36 6.65
N HIS A 26 10.71 11.64 7.58
CA HIS A 26 11.97 12.09 8.18
C HIS A 26 13.11 12.15 7.14
N ILE A 27 13.14 11.24 6.15
CA ILE A 27 14.16 11.27 5.11
C ILE A 27 13.93 12.42 4.13
N GLU A 28 12.66 12.72 3.82
CA GLU A 28 12.30 13.89 3.04
C GLU A 28 12.70 15.19 3.78
N MET A 29 12.50 15.27 5.09
CA MET A 29 12.89 16.44 5.89
C MET A 29 14.39 16.73 5.79
N LEU A 30 15.25 15.71 5.88
CA LEU A 30 16.70 15.89 5.69
C LEU A 30 17.05 16.43 4.32
N LYS A 31 16.41 15.91 3.27
CA LYS A 31 16.62 16.37 1.89
C LYS A 31 16.21 17.82 1.70
N HIS A 32 15.29 18.32 2.51
CA HIS A 32 14.84 19.71 2.54
C HIS A 32 15.60 20.59 3.55
N GLY A 33 16.69 20.09 4.15
CA GLY A 33 17.58 20.88 5.00
C GLY A 33 17.18 20.94 6.48
N CYS A 34 16.28 20.07 6.94
CA CYS A 34 16.01 19.91 8.37
C CYS A 34 17.22 19.28 9.07
N ASN A 35 17.52 19.75 10.28
CA ASN A 35 18.60 19.21 11.10
C ASN A 35 18.21 17.89 11.74
N GLU A 36 19.17 16.99 11.95
CA GLU A 36 18.92 15.74 12.64
C GLU A 36 18.53 15.94 14.11
N ASP A 37 18.93 17.05 14.74
CA ASP A 37 18.58 17.34 16.13
C ASP A 37 17.16 17.93 16.28
N ASP A 38 16.44 18.15 15.17
CA ASP A 38 15.08 18.67 15.22
C ASP A 38 14.14 17.65 15.88
N PRO A 39 13.34 18.07 16.90
CA PRO A 39 12.46 17.16 17.64
C PRO A 39 11.41 16.50 16.73
N VAL A 40 10.93 17.18 15.70
CA VAL A 40 9.98 16.64 14.71
C VAL A 40 10.64 15.60 13.83
N TYR A 41 11.89 15.84 13.42
CA TYR A 41 12.65 14.84 12.65
C TYR A 41 12.86 13.57 13.46
N GLN A 42 13.34 13.69 14.71
CA GLN A 42 13.61 12.54 15.57
C GLN A 42 12.34 11.74 15.86
N TRP A 43 11.24 12.43 16.16
CA TRP A 43 9.96 11.79 16.35
C TRP A 43 9.46 11.07 15.08
N CYS A 44 9.56 11.70 13.90
CA CYS A 44 9.17 11.08 12.63
C CYS A 44 10.02 9.84 12.31
N LYS A 45 11.31 9.87 12.65
CA LYS A 45 12.24 8.75 12.47
C LYS A 45 11.91 7.60 13.42
N GLN A 46 11.66 7.89 14.68
CA GLN A 46 11.35 6.90 15.71
C GLN A 46 10.01 6.20 15.46
N GLN A 47 8.97 6.95 15.08
CA GLN A 47 7.63 6.41 14.82
C GLN A 47 7.48 5.79 13.42
N GLY A 48 8.45 6.00 12.52
CA GLY A 48 8.40 5.46 11.16
C GLY A 48 7.32 6.14 10.30
N ILE A 49 7.21 7.46 10.39
CA ILE A 49 6.13 8.23 9.74
C ILE A 49 6.24 8.19 8.21
N VAL A 50 5.15 7.77 7.57
CA VAL A 50 4.94 7.87 6.13
C VAL A 50 3.88 8.94 5.88
N ARG A 51 4.17 9.89 5.00
CA ARG A 51 3.19 10.89 4.57
C ARG A 51 2.57 10.45 3.26
N VAL A 52 1.24 10.48 3.21
CA VAL A 52 0.44 10.35 1.99
C VAL A 52 -0.07 11.72 1.61
N GLU A 53 0.26 12.18 0.41
CA GLU A 53 -0.03 13.51 -0.10
C GLU A 53 -0.74 13.40 -1.45
N ILE A 54 -1.77 14.24 -1.64
CA ILE A 54 -2.42 14.39 -2.94
C ILE A 54 -2.30 15.82 -3.45
N GLU A 55 -1.84 15.94 -4.69
CA GLU A 55 -1.90 17.17 -5.46
C GLU A 55 -3.01 17.07 -6.50
N LEU A 56 -3.98 17.96 -6.40
CA LEU A 56 -5.08 18.08 -7.37
C LEU A 56 -4.63 18.96 -8.54
N LYS A 57 -4.79 18.48 -9.77
CA LYS A 57 -4.51 19.28 -10.97
C LYS A 57 -5.74 20.07 -11.38
N ARG A 58 -5.54 21.12 -12.18
CA ARG A 58 -6.58 22.08 -12.62
C ARG A 58 -7.89 21.43 -13.05
N ARG A 59 -7.85 20.34 -13.83
CA ARG A 59 -9.06 19.66 -14.30
C ARG A 59 -9.90 19.10 -13.15
N LEU A 60 -9.27 18.47 -12.16
CA LEU A 60 -9.98 17.92 -11.01
C LEU A 60 -10.46 19.03 -10.08
N LEU A 61 -9.67 20.09 -9.89
CA LEU A 61 -10.09 21.28 -9.13
C LEU A 61 -11.31 21.95 -9.74
N ASN A 62 -11.38 22.06 -11.08
CA ASN A 62 -12.56 22.59 -11.78
C ASN A 62 -13.78 21.68 -11.57
N ASP A 63 -13.62 20.37 -11.75
CA ASP A 63 -14.72 19.41 -11.61
C ASP A 63 -15.29 19.37 -10.17
N LEU A 64 -14.47 19.72 -9.16
CA LEU A 64 -14.85 19.76 -7.75
C LEU A 64 -15.28 21.15 -7.25
N ASP A 65 -15.23 22.17 -8.11
CA ASP A 65 -15.47 23.57 -7.74
C ASP A 65 -14.58 24.03 -6.55
N MET A 66 -13.27 23.81 -6.71
CA MET A 66 -12.22 24.10 -5.71
C MET A 66 -11.09 24.95 -6.30
N VAL A 67 -11.37 25.72 -7.35
CA VAL A 67 -10.37 26.57 -8.02
C VAL A 67 -10.05 27.81 -7.18
N GLU A 68 -11.06 28.34 -6.50
CA GLU A 68 -10.95 29.51 -5.64
C GLU A 68 -10.82 29.08 -4.18
N ILE A 69 -9.92 29.74 -3.44
CA ILE A 69 -9.65 29.42 -2.03
C ILE A 69 -10.93 29.51 -1.19
N GLY A 70 -11.81 30.48 -1.46
CA GLY A 70 -13.07 30.65 -0.73
C GLY A 70 -14.08 29.50 -0.94
N GLN A 71 -13.91 28.66 -1.95
CA GLN A 71 -14.76 27.50 -2.23
C GLN A 71 -14.20 26.19 -1.63
N ILE A 72 -12.99 26.24 -1.05
CA ILE A 72 -12.35 25.11 -0.40
C ILE A 72 -12.82 25.07 1.06
N SER A 73 -13.49 23.98 1.43
CA SER A 73 -13.81 23.69 2.84
C SER A 73 -13.10 22.43 3.32
N ASP A 74 -12.93 22.32 4.63
CA ASP A 74 -12.33 21.14 5.26
C ASP A 74 -13.11 19.87 4.93
N GLU A 75 -14.45 19.93 4.87
CA GLU A 75 -15.25 18.75 4.49
C GLU A 75 -14.95 18.28 3.06
N LYS A 76 -14.78 19.23 2.12
CA LYS A 76 -14.40 18.90 0.73
C LYS A 76 -13.01 18.28 0.68
N LEU A 77 -12.04 18.84 1.42
CA LEU A 77 -10.67 18.31 1.46
C LEU A 77 -10.61 16.89 2.04
N VAL A 78 -11.29 16.66 3.16
CA VAL A 78 -11.39 15.34 3.80
C VAL A 78 -12.03 14.34 2.83
N LYS A 79 -13.16 14.71 2.21
CA LYS A 79 -13.84 13.85 1.23
C LYS A 79 -12.93 13.51 0.05
N VAL A 80 -12.28 14.49 -0.56
CA VAL A 80 -11.39 14.27 -1.71
C VAL A 80 -10.20 13.40 -1.31
N PHE A 81 -9.62 13.62 -0.14
CA PHE A 81 -8.53 12.78 0.34
C PHE A 81 -8.97 11.32 0.47
N HIS A 82 -10.11 11.05 1.11
CA HIS A 82 -10.64 9.69 1.23
C HIS A 82 -10.95 9.05 -0.14
N ASP A 83 -11.68 9.76 -1.01
CA ASP A 83 -12.06 9.27 -2.34
C ASP A 83 -10.84 8.89 -3.17
N GLN A 84 -9.73 9.64 -3.06
CA GLN A 84 -8.53 9.39 -3.86
C GLN A 84 -7.54 8.42 -3.20
N THR A 85 -7.64 8.20 -1.88
CA THR A 85 -6.79 7.25 -1.14
C THR A 85 -7.46 5.90 -0.89
N GLU A 86 -8.74 5.73 -1.25
CA GLU A 86 -9.49 4.48 -1.13
C GLU A 86 -8.75 3.27 -1.73
N ILE A 87 -8.01 3.48 -2.83
CA ILE A 87 -7.23 2.42 -3.47
C ILE A 87 -6.19 1.78 -2.54
N PHE A 88 -5.69 2.51 -1.53
CA PHE A 88 -4.78 1.95 -0.53
C PHE A 88 -5.52 1.08 0.49
N ASN A 89 -6.78 1.36 0.76
CA ASN A 89 -7.62 0.54 1.64
C ASN A 89 -8.10 -0.73 0.92
N ALA A 90 -8.26 -0.67 -0.41
CA ALA A 90 -8.68 -1.80 -1.25
C ALA A 90 -7.59 -2.88 -1.45
N VAL A 91 -6.39 -2.71 -0.86
CA VAL A 91 -5.28 -3.70 -0.91
C VAL A 91 -5.41 -4.76 0.18
N ASP A 92 -6.45 -4.71 1.02
CA ASP A 92 -6.84 -5.89 1.79
C ASP A 92 -7.55 -6.91 0.87
N ARG A 93 -6.78 -7.48 -0.07
CA ARG A 93 -7.21 -8.63 -0.89
C ARG A 93 -6.97 -9.95 -0.16
N SER A 94 -7.08 -9.95 1.17
CA SER A 94 -7.26 -11.19 1.92
C SER A 94 -8.58 -11.87 1.56
N ASP A 95 -9.53 -11.12 0.98
CA ASP A 95 -10.87 -11.56 0.57
C ASP A 95 -11.01 -12.02 -0.89
N GLU A 96 -9.95 -11.98 -1.73
CA GLU A 96 -10.00 -12.72 -3.00
C GLU A 96 -10.12 -14.21 -2.63
N PRO A 97 -11.22 -14.92 -2.98
CA PRO A 97 -11.38 -16.31 -2.58
C PRO A 97 -10.19 -17.06 -3.16
N ASP A 98 -9.35 -17.57 -2.25
CA ASP A 98 -8.21 -18.39 -2.63
C ASP A 98 -8.75 -19.45 -3.58
N ILE A 99 -8.07 -19.71 -4.70
CA ILE A 99 -8.49 -20.78 -5.63
C ILE A 99 -8.73 -22.07 -4.84
N LEU A 100 -8.01 -22.24 -3.73
CA LEU A 100 -8.19 -23.31 -2.75
C LEU A 100 -9.57 -23.36 -2.09
N ASP A 101 -10.24 -22.24 -1.82
CA ASP A 101 -11.55 -22.21 -1.16
C ASP A 101 -12.67 -22.77 -2.03
N GLN A 102 -12.54 -22.67 -3.36
CA GLN A 102 -13.47 -23.27 -4.31
C GLN A 102 -13.30 -24.80 -4.43
N ILE A 103 -12.15 -25.32 -4.01
CA ILE A 103 -11.82 -26.75 -4.09
C ILE A 103 -12.44 -27.50 -2.89
N PRO A 104 -12.96 -28.73 -3.08
CA PRO A 104 -13.49 -29.54 -2.00
C PRO A 104 -12.44 -29.75 -0.90
N PRO A 105 -12.80 -29.67 0.39
CA PRO A 105 -11.83 -29.71 1.49
C PRO A 105 -10.85 -30.88 1.46
N ARG A 106 -11.32 -32.06 1.01
CA ARG A 106 -10.49 -33.27 0.87
C ARG A 106 -9.41 -33.16 -0.21
N SER A 107 -9.62 -32.34 -1.24
CA SER A 107 -8.65 -32.11 -2.32
C SER A 107 -7.85 -30.82 -2.13
N ARG A 108 -8.34 -29.88 -1.30
CA ARG A 108 -7.70 -28.60 -1.02
C ARG A 108 -6.29 -28.74 -0.47
N VAL A 109 -6.07 -29.63 0.49
CA VAL A 109 -4.74 -29.87 1.07
C VAL A 109 -3.73 -30.36 0.03
N HIS A 110 -4.18 -31.18 -0.93
CA HIS A 110 -3.34 -31.70 -2.01
C HIS A 110 -3.04 -30.61 -3.05
N ALA A 111 -4.03 -29.77 -3.38
CA ALA A 111 -3.81 -28.60 -4.23
C ALA A 111 -2.76 -27.66 -3.62
N ALA A 112 -2.87 -27.34 -2.32
CA ALA A 112 -1.92 -26.48 -1.62
C ALA A 112 -0.49 -27.05 -1.64
N ALA A 113 -0.34 -28.36 -1.37
CA ALA A 113 0.96 -29.04 -1.42
C ALA A 113 1.58 -29.01 -2.83
N TRP A 114 0.80 -29.29 -3.88
CA TRP A 114 1.29 -29.19 -5.26
C TRP A 114 1.62 -27.74 -5.65
N MET A 115 0.83 -26.76 -5.23
CA MET A 115 1.13 -25.33 -5.44
C MET A 115 2.43 -24.91 -4.76
N ALA A 116 2.75 -25.50 -3.61
CA ALA A 116 4.02 -25.31 -2.90
C ALA A 116 5.21 -26.06 -3.54
N GLY A 117 5.00 -26.77 -4.66
CA GLY A 117 6.05 -27.48 -5.39
C GLY A 117 6.34 -28.90 -4.90
N GLU A 118 5.49 -29.48 -4.05
CA GLU A 118 5.65 -30.87 -3.60
C GLU A 118 5.28 -31.88 -4.70
N ASP A 119 6.06 -32.97 -4.81
CA ASP A 119 5.72 -34.10 -5.68
C ASP A 119 4.71 -35.03 -4.99
N LEU A 120 3.44 -34.85 -5.35
CA LEU A 120 2.34 -35.64 -4.81
C LEU A 120 2.44 -37.14 -5.14
N LYS A 121 3.17 -37.56 -6.18
CA LYS A 121 3.33 -39.00 -6.50
C LYS A 121 4.12 -39.74 -5.42
N ASN A 122 4.99 -39.03 -4.70
CA ASN A 122 5.78 -39.59 -3.58
C ASN A 122 5.04 -39.51 -2.24
N LEU A 123 4.03 -38.64 -2.13
CA LEU A 123 3.31 -38.37 -0.88
C LEU A 123 2.04 -39.22 -0.67
N MET A 124 1.52 -39.88 -1.71
CA MET A 124 0.30 -40.66 -1.60
C MET A 124 0.28 -41.91 -2.48
N SER A 125 -0.61 -42.84 -2.18
CA SER A 125 -0.81 -44.03 -2.99
C SER A 125 -1.35 -43.69 -4.38
N ARG A 126 -1.00 -44.51 -5.38
CA ARG A 126 -1.43 -44.35 -6.77
C ARG A 126 -2.95 -44.14 -6.92
N ALA A 127 -3.76 -44.90 -6.18
CA ALA A 127 -5.22 -44.78 -6.21
C ALA A 127 -5.71 -43.42 -5.68
N THR A 128 -5.09 -42.94 -4.60
CA THR A 128 -5.39 -41.64 -3.98
C THR A 128 -5.01 -40.51 -4.93
N PHE A 129 -3.85 -40.61 -5.58
CA PHE A 129 -3.35 -39.65 -6.55
C PHE A 129 -4.36 -39.41 -7.68
N PHE A 130 -4.77 -40.47 -8.39
CA PHE A 130 -5.69 -40.33 -9.52
C PHE A 130 -7.08 -39.82 -9.10
N ARG A 131 -7.53 -40.17 -7.89
CA ARG A 131 -8.80 -39.67 -7.33
C ARG A 131 -8.76 -38.15 -7.16
N HIS A 132 -7.71 -37.62 -6.55
CA HIS A 132 -7.59 -36.17 -6.35
C HIS A 132 -7.23 -35.43 -7.64
N GLN A 133 -6.40 -36.02 -8.51
CA GLN A 133 -6.09 -35.45 -9.82
C GLN A 133 -7.34 -35.21 -10.65
N LYS A 134 -8.29 -36.16 -10.67
CA LYS A 134 -9.56 -35.99 -11.38
C LYS A 134 -10.33 -34.76 -10.87
N VAL A 135 -10.46 -34.63 -9.55
CA VAL A 135 -11.17 -33.50 -8.94
C VAL A 135 -10.45 -32.18 -9.24
N LEU A 136 -9.13 -32.13 -9.06
CA LEU A 136 -8.36 -30.89 -9.23
C LEU A 136 -8.31 -30.39 -10.68
N ARG A 137 -8.40 -31.29 -11.67
CA ARG A 137 -8.52 -30.92 -13.08
C ARG A 137 -9.78 -30.13 -13.40
N GLU A 138 -10.88 -30.36 -12.68
CA GLU A 138 -12.11 -29.57 -12.82
C GLU A 138 -11.90 -28.09 -12.45
N TYR A 139 -10.87 -27.82 -11.64
CA TYR A 139 -10.44 -26.48 -11.21
C TYR A 139 -9.20 -25.99 -12.00
N GLY A 140 -8.82 -26.66 -13.09
CA GLY A 140 -7.66 -26.29 -13.92
C GLY A 140 -6.29 -26.63 -13.31
N ILE A 141 -6.24 -27.45 -12.26
CA ILE A 141 -5.00 -27.87 -11.60
C ILE A 141 -4.64 -29.29 -12.04
N ASP A 142 -3.53 -29.45 -12.78
CA ASP A 142 -2.99 -30.79 -13.10
C ASP A 142 -1.79 -31.15 -12.21
N ILE A 143 -2.07 -31.92 -11.16
CA ILE A 143 -1.04 -32.46 -10.26
C ILE A 143 -0.16 -33.57 -10.87
N GLY A 144 -0.47 -33.98 -12.11
CA GLY A 144 0.30 -34.94 -12.90
C GLY A 144 1.67 -34.43 -13.31
N GLU A 145 1.75 -33.13 -13.55
CA GLU A 145 2.96 -32.43 -13.93
C GLU A 145 3.65 -31.86 -12.70
N PRO A 146 4.95 -32.15 -12.51
CA PRO A 146 5.71 -31.58 -11.40
C PRO A 146 5.79 -30.07 -11.60
N ARG A 147 5.47 -29.32 -10.55
CA ARG A 147 5.57 -27.87 -10.57
C ARG A 147 7.01 -27.48 -10.24
N ASN A 148 7.74 -26.94 -11.21
CA ASN A 148 9.10 -26.45 -10.99
C ASN A 148 9.07 -25.08 -10.30
N VAL A 149 8.77 -25.07 -9.00
CA VAL A 149 8.79 -23.85 -8.17
C VAL A 149 9.92 -23.98 -7.18
N GLU A 150 10.90 -23.09 -7.26
CA GLU A 150 11.85 -22.92 -6.16
C GLU A 150 11.12 -22.25 -4.99
N LYS A 151 11.11 -22.91 -3.83
CA LYS A 151 10.61 -22.31 -2.59
C LYS A 151 11.56 -21.20 -2.18
N PHE A 152 11.25 -19.96 -2.56
CA PHE A 152 11.92 -18.80 -2.00
C PHE A 152 11.30 -18.52 -0.63
N PRO A 153 12.03 -18.67 0.49
CA PRO A 153 11.49 -18.29 1.80
C PRO A 153 11.38 -16.76 1.85
N VAL A 154 10.25 -16.23 1.39
CA VAL A 154 9.94 -14.82 1.51
C VAL A 154 9.64 -14.56 2.98
N LYS A 155 10.55 -13.88 3.68
CA LYS A 155 10.25 -13.29 4.98
C LYS A 155 9.27 -12.13 4.75
N VAL A 156 7.99 -12.42 4.85
CA VAL A 156 6.96 -11.38 4.79
C VAL A 156 6.98 -10.63 6.12
N ARG A 157 7.48 -9.38 6.11
CA ARG A 157 7.30 -8.46 7.23
C ARG A 157 6.01 -7.70 7.01
N ILE A 158 4.97 -8.05 7.78
CA ILE A 158 3.72 -7.30 7.78
C ILE A 158 3.97 -5.98 8.52
N VAL A 159 3.69 -4.87 7.86
CA VAL A 159 3.77 -3.53 8.45
C VAL A 159 2.34 -3.05 8.63
N GLU A 160 1.90 -2.94 9.88
CA GLU A 160 0.62 -2.30 10.18
C GLU A 160 0.77 -0.78 10.09
N MET A 161 -0.02 -0.15 9.22
CA MET A 161 -0.09 1.30 9.13
C MET A 161 -1.36 1.79 9.82
N LYS A 162 -1.25 2.85 10.63
CA LYS A 162 -2.37 3.49 11.32
C LYS A 162 -2.30 5.00 11.09
N PRO A 163 -3.45 5.71 11.00
CA PRO A 163 -3.45 7.16 10.99
C PRO A 163 -2.71 7.69 12.22
N VAL A 164 -1.84 8.68 12.00
CA VAL A 164 -1.04 9.27 13.07
C VAL A 164 -1.77 10.47 13.65
N SER A 165 -1.79 10.57 14.99
CA SER A 165 -2.27 11.76 15.70
C SER A 165 -1.11 12.74 15.92
N MET A 166 -1.45 14.02 15.97
CA MET A 166 -0.48 15.07 16.34
C MET A 166 0.06 14.81 17.75
N PRO A 167 1.39 14.84 17.97
CA PRO A 167 1.97 14.74 19.31
C PRO A 167 1.57 15.92 20.20
N ASP A 168 1.41 15.68 21.50
CA ASP A 168 1.00 16.71 22.47
C ASP A 168 1.93 17.93 22.52
N TRP A 169 3.21 17.74 22.18
CA TRP A 169 4.22 18.80 22.19
C TRP A 169 4.31 19.58 20.86
N TYR A 170 3.65 19.11 19.80
CA TYR A 170 3.69 19.76 18.48
C TYR A 170 2.51 20.72 18.32
N SER A 171 2.79 21.94 17.85
CA SER A 171 1.78 22.95 17.54
C SER A 171 1.86 23.37 16.07
N LEU A 172 0.69 23.69 15.49
CA LEU A 172 0.59 24.33 14.17
C LEU A 172 0.65 25.86 14.26
N GLU A 173 0.55 26.40 15.47
CA GLU A 173 0.75 27.82 15.71
C GLU A 173 2.24 28.10 15.63
N ASP A 174 2.65 28.88 14.62
CA ASP A 174 4.00 29.42 14.59
C ASP A 174 4.13 30.41 15.75
N ASP A 175 4.87 30.05 16.80
CA ASP A 175 5.28 30.99 17.87
C ASP A 175 6.19 32.13 17.34
N ILE A 176 6.52 32.12 16.05
CA ILE A 176 7.36 33.10 15.38
C ILE A 176 6.50 33.87 14.38
N GLU A 177 6.16 35.12 14.71
CA GLU A 177 5.58 36.07 13.75
C GLU A 177 6.52 36.26 12.56
N HIS A 178 6.26 35.58 11.46
CA HIS A 178 6.86 35.93 10.17
C HIS A 178 6.10 37.13 9.59
N LEU A 179 6.35 38.33 10.12
CA LEU A 179 5.94 39.58 9.48
C LEU A 179 6.54 39.63 8.05
N LYS A 180 5.72 39.29 7.05
CA LYS A 180 6.05 39.61 5.66
C LYS A 180 5.70 41.07 5.43
N VAL A 181 6.73 41.89 5.20
CA VAL A 181 6.60 43.25 4.69
C VAL A 181 5.72 43.21 3.44
N VAL A 182 4.56 43.84 3.51
CA VAL A 182 3.73 44.14 2.34
C VAL A 182 4.43 45.28 1.60
N GLY A 183 5.08 44.95 0.48
CA GLY A 183 5.71 45.94 -0.38
C GLY A 183 4.65 46.75 -1.14
N GLU A 184 4.84 48.07 -1.15
CA GLU A 184 4.17 49.07 -2.01
C GLU A 184 4.31 48.78 -3.51
#